data_AF-A0AAU2K5Y3-F1
#
_entry.id   AF-A0AAU2K5Y3-F1
#
_cell.length_a   1.000
_cell.length_b   1.000
_cell.length_c   1.000
_cell.angle_alpha   90.00
_cell.angle_beta   90.00
_cell.angle_gamma   90.00
#
_symmetry.space_group_name_H-M   'P 1'
#
loop_
_entity.id
_entity.type
_entity.pdbx_description
1 polymer ?
#
loop_
_entity_poly.entity_id
_entity_poly.type
_entity_poly.pdbx_seq_one_letter_code
_entity_poly.pdbx_strand_id
1 'polypeptide(L)'
;MSTTTEANVWVTEDTGHRLLGQDVAHPASGRRGTVGAVLIYVSKLTDRPVRKVAHMRPMDHSGREWTADPDTLQLLQPITHSAQPRGAKG
;
A
#
# COMPACT_ATOMS: atom_id res chain seq x y z
N MET A 1 -5.91 -10.55 25.28
CA MET A 1 -5.38 -11.84 24.79
C MET A 1 -4.78 -11.62 23.41
N SER A 2 -3.67 -12.32 23.14
CA SER A 2 -2.91 -12.37 21.86
C SER A 2 -1.77 -11.35 21.69
N THR A 3 -0.62 -11.58 22.34
CA THR A 3 0.65 -10.89 22.02
C THR A 3 1.83 -11.84 21.80
N THR A 4 1.66 -13.16 21.98
CA THR A 4 2.78 -14.11 21.86
C THR A 4 3.23 -14.35 20.41
N THR A 5 2.35 -14.13 19.43
CA THR A 5 2.66 -14.40 18.01
C THR A 5 3.65 -13.37 17.41
N GLU A 6 3.67 -12.13 17.92
CA GLU A 6 4.54 -11.07 17.38
C GLU A 6 6.01 -11.19 17.82
N ALA A 7 6.32 -11.93 18.89
CA ALA A 7 7.71 -12.11 19.34
C ALA A 7 8.53 -13.04 18.41
N ASN A 8 7.86 -13.89 17.64
CA ASN A 8 8.47 -14.96 16.85
C ASN A 8 8.53 -14.67 15.35
N VAL A 9 8.62 -13.39 14.96
CA VAL A 9 8.72 -13.00 13.55
C VAL A 9 9.95 -12.14 13.25
N TRP A 10 10.57 -12.38 12.09
CA TRP A 10 11.44 -11.41 11.44
C TRP A 10 10.57 -10.46 10.62
N VAL A 11 10.97 -9.20 10.55
CA VAL A 11 10.36 -8.21 9.66
C VAL A 11 11.41 -7.81 8.65
N THR A 12 11.08 -7.99 7.38
CA THR A 12 11.92 -7.55 6.26
C THR A 12 11.14 -6.59 5.38
N GLU A 13 11.82 -5.64 4.77
CA GLU A 13 11.23 -4.74 3.80
C GLU A 13 11.30 -5.36 2.39
N ASP A 14 10.16 -5.38 1.69
CA ASP A 14 10.09 -5.76 0.27
C ASP A 14 10.33 -4.53 -0.61
N THR A 15 11.61 -4.16 -0.73
CA THR A 15 12.07 -2.98 -1.48
C THR A 15 11.81 -3.06 -2.99
N GLY A 16 11.45 -4.25 -3.51
CA GLY A 16 11.08 -4.47 -4.91
C GLY A 16 9.58 -4.50 -5.17
N HIS A 17 8.75 -4.25 -4.15
CA HIS A 17 7.31 -4.41 -4.29
C HIS A 17 6.72 -3.40 -5.30
N ARG A 18 5.93 -3.89 -6.25
CA ARG A 18 5.34 -3.10 -7.35
C ARG A 18 4.51 -1.88 -6.92
N LEU A 19 4.01 -1.89 -5.68
CA LEU A 19 3.19 -0.80 -5.14
C LEU A 19 4.02 0.32 -4.51
N LEU A 20 5.33 0.15 -4.29
CA LEU A 20 6.15 1.19 -3.68
C LEU A 20 6.10 2.49 -4.49
N GLY A 21 5.82 3.60 -3.80
CA GLY A 21 5.66 4.92 -4.41
C GLY A 21 4.36 5.08 -5.22
N GLN A 22 3.51 4.07 -5.29
CA GLN A 22 2.25 4.15 -6.03
C GLN A 22 1.12 4.69 -5.15
N ASP A 23 0.24 5.46 -5.77
CA ASP A 23 -1.02 5.87 -5.18
C ASP A 23 -2.04 4.73 -5.26
N VAL A 24 -2.67 4.44 -4.14
CA VAL A 24 -3.59 3.31 -3.98
C VAL A 24 -4.86 3.72 -3.24
N ALA A 25 -5.92 2.94 -3.45
CA ALA A 25 -7.15 3.00 -2.68
C ALA A 25 -7.42 1.66 -2.00
N HIS A 26 -7.92 1.72 -0.76
CA HIS A 26 -8.45 0.56 -0.06
C HIS A 26 -9.97 0.48 -0.29
N PRO A 27 -10.48 -0.47 -1.08
CA PRO A 27 -11.85 -0.46 -1.59
C PRO A 27 -12.90 -0.54 -0.48
N ALA A 28 -12.64 -1.29 0.59
CA ALA A 28 -13.62 -1.46 1.67
C ALA A 28 -13.76 -0.24 2.60
N SER A 29 -12.75 0.65 2.64
CA SER A 29 -12.76 1.81 3.54
C SER A 29 -12.77 3.14 2.80
N GLY A 30 -12.57 3.13 1.47
CA GLY A 30 -12.43 4.34 0.65
C GLY A 30 -11.15 5.13 0.91
N ARG A 31 -10.26 4.65 1.79
CA ARG A 31 -9.02 5.36 2.15
C ARG A 31 -8.06 5.36 0.97
N ARG A 32 -7.41 6.50 0.74
CA ARG A 32 -6.44 6.71 -0.33
C ARG A 32 -5.10 7.14 0.26
N GLY A 33 -4.02 6.67 -0.34
CA GLY A 33 -2.68 6.92 0.16
C GLY A 33 -1.60 6.52 -0.83
N THR A 34 -0.39 7.01 -0.62
CA THR A 34 0.81 6.56 -1.33
C THR A 34 1.51 5.51 -0.49
N VAL A 35 1.89 4.38 -1.10
CA VAL A 35 2.62 3.32 -0.39
C VAL A 35 4.08 3.74 -0.18
N GLY A 36 4.47 3.90 1.09
CA GLY A 36 5.83 4.29 1.47
C GLY A 36 6.77 3.12 1.75
N ALA A 37 6.23 2.00 2.24
CA ALA A 37 6.97 0.78 2.53
C ALA A 37 6.05 -0.44 2.43
N VAL A 38 6.64 -1.60 2.16
CA VAL A 38 5.95 -2.90 2.24
C VAL A 38 6.80 -3.83 3.09
N LEU A 39 6.20 -4.38 4.14
CA LEU A 39 6.87 -5.24 5.11
C LEU A 39 6.35 -6.67 4.98
N ILE A 40 7.27 -7.63 5.04
CA ILE A 40 7.00 -9.06 5.11
C ILE A 40 7.35 -9.54 6.50
N TYR A 41 6.38 -10.16 7.17
CA TYR A 41 6.56 -10.82 8.44
C TYR A 41 6.84 -12.30 8.18
N VAL A 42 8.00 -12.78 8.60
CA VAL A 42 8.45 -14.16 8.40
C VAL A 42 8.50 -14.85 9.75
N SER A 43 7.88 -16.01 9.89
CA SER A 43 7.96 -16.78 11.13
C SER A 43 9.38 -17.28 11.38
N LYS A 44 9.94 -17.00 12.56
CA LYS A 44 11.25 -17.53 12.98
C LYS A 44 11.26 -19.06 13.13
N LEU A 45 10.08 -19.67 13.31
CA LEU A 45 9.94 -21.11 13.54
C LEU A 45 9.92 -21.92 12.25
N THR A 46 9.37 -21.34 11.18
CA THR A 46 9.13 -22.06 9.92
C THR A 46 9.84 -21.43 8.72
N ASP A 47 10.42 -20.24 8.90
CA ASP A 47 11.03 -19.42 7.86
C ASP A 47 10.08 -19.11 6.69
N ARG A 48 8.77 -19.06 6.96
CA ARG A 48 7.73 -18.77 5.97
C ARG A 48 7.11 -17.39 6.18
N PRO A 49 6.77 -16.66 5.11
CA PRO A 49 5.94 -15.47 5.20
C PRO A 49 4.60 -15.81 5.85
N VAL A 50 4.22 -15.07 6.89
CA VAL A 50 2.94 -15.21 7.59
C VAL A 50 2.02 -14.01 7.38
N ARG A 51 2.58 -12.85 7.00
CA ARG A 51 1.81 -11.62 6.75
C ARG A 51 2.60 -10.66 5.86
N LYS A 52 1.90 -9.91 5.01
CA LYS A 52 2.43 -8.71 4.36
C LYS A 52 1.65 -7.48 4.78
N VAL A 53 2.34 -6.36 4.90
CA VAL A 53 1.74 -5.09 5.32
C VAL A 53 2.32 -3.96 4.48
N ALA A 54 1.47 -3.25 3.76
CA ALA A 54 1.81 -1.97 3.17
C ALA A 54 1.61 -0.85 4.19
N HIS A 55 2.52 0.13 4.21
CA HIS A 55 2.40 1.37 4.98
C HIS A 55 2.06 2.52 4.04
N MET A 56 1.00 3.26 4.35
CA MET A 56 0.45 4.29 3.49
C MET A 56 0.52 5.65 4.16
N ARG A 57 1.01 6.63 3.39
CA ARG A 57 0.88 8.05 3.69
C ARG A 57 -0.45 8.54 3.12
N PRO A 58 -1.34 9.15 3.92
CA PRO A 58 -2.66 9.52 3.45
C PRO A 58 -2.61 10.70 2.46
N MET A 59 -3.46 10.68 1.44
CA MET A 59 -3.59 11.78 0.46
C MET A 59 -4.60 12.86 0.89
N ASP A 60 -5.35 12.63 1.96
CA ASP A 60 -6.37 13.54 2.49
C ASP A 60 -5.80 14.62 3.44
N HIS A 61 -4.48 14.72 3.54
CA HIS A 61 -3.77 15.63 4.46
C HIS A 61 -4.10 15.43 5.95
N SER A 62 -4.73 14.32 6.33
CA SER A 62 -5.01 14.01 7.74
C SER A 62 -3.74 13.78 8.57
N GLY A 63 -2.60 13.50 7.91
CA GLY A 63 -1.35 13.11 8.55
C GLY A 63 -1.39 11.74 9.25
N ARG A 64 -2.54 11.04 9.19
CA ARG A 64 -2.73 9.73 9.83
C ARG A 64 -2.32 8.61 8.88
N GLU A 65 -1.06 8.20 9.00
CA GLU A 65 -0.56 6.99 8.35
C GLU A 65 -1.43 5.78 8.69
N TRP A 66 -1.44 4.80 7.78
CA TRP A 66 -2.21 3.58 7.97
C TRP A 66 -1.57 2.39 7.29
N THR A 67 -2.06 1.21 7.64
CA THR A 67 -1.57 -0.05 7.10
C THR A 67 -2.71 -0.90 6.54
N ALA A 68 -2.37 -1.79 5.60
CA ALA A 68 -3.29 -2.67 4.90
C ALA A 68 -2.52 -3.84 4.30
N ASP A 69 -3.24 -4.90 3.94
CA ASP A 69 -2.69 -5.95 3.10
C ASP A 69 -2.46 -5.40 1.68
N PRO A 70 -1.23 -5.48 1.12
CA PRO A 70 -0.96 -4.98 -0.22
C PRO A 70 -1.81 -5.64 -1.32
N ASP A 71 -2.28 -6.87 -1.11
CA ASP A 71 -3.06 -7.60 -2.11
C ASP A 71 -4.53 -7.14 -2.17
N THR A 72 -4.98 -6.34 -1.19
CA THR A 72 -6.33 -5.75 -1.20
C THR A 72 -6.36 -4.34 -1.79
N LEU A 73 -5.20 -3.76 -2.09
CA LEU A 73 -5.06 -2.38 -2.57
C LEU A 73 -5.27 -2.31 -4.09
N GLN A 74 -5.95 -1.25 -4.52
CA GLN A 74 -6.14 -0.95 -5.93
C GLN A 74 -5.28 0.24 -6.32
N LEU A 75 -4.50 0.09 -7.40
CA LEU A 75 -3.76 1.20 -8.00
C LEU A 75 -4.74 2.29 -8.45
N LEU A 76 -4.49 3.51 -8.00
CA LEU A 76 -5.09 4.68 -8.59
C LEU A 76 -4.32 4.93 -9.89
N GLN A 77 -4.92 4.59 -11.03
CA GLN A 77 -4.30 4.90 -12.32
C GLN A 77 -3.91 6.38 -12.34
N PRO A 78 -2.75 6.75 -12.90
CA PRO A 78 -2.49 8.13 -13.23
C PRO A 78 -3.68 8.60 -14.04
N ILE A 79 -4.38 9.63 -13.57
CA ILE A 79 -5.32 10.35 -14.40
C ILE A 79 -4.44 10.91 -15.51
N THR A 80 -4.34 10.20 -16.63
CA THR A 80 -3.89 10.81 -17.86
C THR A 80 -4.91 11.92 -18.03
N HIS A 81 -4.51 13.17 -17.80
CA HIS A 81 -5.22 14.30 -18.34
C HIS A 81 -5.22 14.04 -19.83
N SER A 82 -6.27 13.39 -20.34
CA SER A 82 -6.58 13.37 -21.75
C SER A 82 -6.72 14.84 -22.09
N ALA A 83 -5.65 15.39 -22.65
CA ALA A 83 -5.61 16.71 -23.21
C ALA A 83 -6.77 16.74 -24.20
N GLN A 84 -7.85 17.38 -23.79
CA GLN A 84 -8.99 17.66 -24.63
C GLN A 84 -8.40 18.39 -25.85
N PRO A 85 -8.47 17.82 -27.08
CA PRO A 85 -8.01 18.55 -28.23
C PRO A 85 -8.86 19.82 -28.29
N ARG A 86 -8.22 20.98 -28.18
CA ARG A 86 -8.87 22.26 -28.48
C ARG A 86 -9.49 22.09 -29.86
N GLY A 87 -10.81 22.18 -29.91
CA GLY A 87 -11.55 22.19 -31.15
C GLY A 87 -10.98 23.28 -32.03
N ALA A 88 -10.24 22.87 -33.07
CA ALA A 88 -10.03 23.69 -34.22
C ALA A 88 -11.25 23.48 -35.13
N LYS A 89 -12.07 24.53 -35.29
CA LYS A 89 -12.66 24.99 -36.55
C LYS A 89 -13.94 25.80 -36.30
N GLY A 90 -14.01 26.93 -36.99
CA GLY A 90 -15.12 27.87 -37.06
C GLY A 90 -14.59 29.21 -37.50
#